data_AF-A6N5D5-F1
#
_entry.id   AF-A6N5D5-F1
#
_cell.length_a   1.000
_cell.length_b   1.000
_cell.length_c   1.000
_cell.angle_alpha   90.00
_cell.angle_beta   90.00
_cell.angle_gamma   90.00
#
_symmetry.space_group_name_H-M   'P 1'
#
loop_
_entity.id
_entity.type
_entity.pdbx_description
1 polymer ?
#
loop_
_entity_poly.entity_id
_entity_poly.type
_entity_poly.pdbx_seq_one_letter_code
_entity_poly.pdbx_strand_id
1 'polypeptide(L)'
;MNTDLPQLEQTIIDIARQELAAVAAFYRKREAGIESAHFDEAWSEYLARYHALSTLLVLGQLPNSGMSEEGARTLREIEAEYVALRVSAN
;
A
#
# COMPACT_ATOMS: atom_id res chain seq x y z
N MET A 1 5.68 27.44 -4.67
CA MET A 1 6.85 26.59 -4.94
C MET A 1 6.35 25.38 -5.69
N ASN A 2 6.93 25.03 -6.84
CA ASN A 2 6.64 23.74 -7.46
C ASN A 2 7.21 22.65 -6.55
N THR A 3 6.31 21.87 -5.97
CA THR A 3 6.51 20.76 -5.05
C THR A 3 6.66 19.47 -5.85
N ASP A 4 7.61 19.44 -6.79
CA ASP A 4 7.85 18.22 -7.55
C ASP A 4 8.76 17.32 -6.71
N LEU A 5 8.18 16.24 -6.18
CA LEU A 5 8.91 15.20 -5.46
C LEU A 5 10.06 14.66 -6.33
N PRO A 6 11.19 14.26 -5.73
CA PRO A 6 12.23 13.54 -6.46
C PRO A 6 11.62 12.33 -7.20
N GLN A 7 12.09 12.06 -8.42
CA GLN A 7 11.54 10.99 -9.27
C GLN A 7 11.47 9.63 -8.55
N LEU A 8 12.48 9.31 -7.74
CA LEU A 8 12.50 8.09 -6.95
C LEU A 8 11.38 8.07 -5.89
N GLU A 9 11.17 9.17 -5.18
CA GLU A 9 10.11 9.27 -4.17
C GLU A 9 8.73 9.16 -4.82
N GLN A 10 8.53 9.82 -5.96
CA GLN A 10 7.30 9.68 -6.74
C GLN A 10 7.08 8.23 -7.18
N THR A 11 8.12 7.56 -7.66
CA THR A 11 8.04 6.14 -8.06
C THR A 11 7.66 5.24 -6.87
N ILE A 12 8.25 5.48 -5.70
CA ILE A 12 7.94 4.74 -4.46
C ILE A 12 6.47 4.95 -4.07
N ILE A 13 5.98 6.19 -4.13
CA ILE A 13 4.60 6.54 -3.83
C ILE A 13 3.63 5.90 -4.83
N ASP A 14 3.95 5.93 -6.12
CA ASP A 14 3.13 5.33 -7.17
C ASP A 14 3.02 3.81 -6.98
N ILE A 15 4.12 3.14 -6.64
CA ILE A 15 4.11 1.70 -6.32
C ILE A 15 3.26 1.49 -5.06
N ALA A 16 3.46 2.25 -3.98
CA ALA A 16 2.67 2.09 -2.76
C ALA A 16 1.15 2.26 -3.02
N ARG A 17 0.76 3.19 -3.88
CA ARG A 17 -0.64 3.38 -4.31
C ARG A 17 -1.17 2.17 -5.10
N GLN A 18 -0.37 1.61 -6.01
CA GLN A 18 -0.75 0.41 -6.77
C GLN A 18 -0.91 -0.81 -5.84
N GLU A 19 0.02 -1.01 -4.91
CA GLU A 19 -0.04 -2.10 -3.96
C GLU A 19 -1.25 -1.97 -3.01
N LEU A 20 -1.54 -0.76 -2.52
CA LEU A 20 -2.76 -0.50 -1.74
C LEU A 20 -4.04 -0.80 -2.53
N ALA A 21 -4.10 -0.41 -3.81
CA ALA A 21 -5.26 -0.70 -4.66
C ALA A 21 -5.47 -2.22 -4.86
N ALA A 22 -4.38 -2.99 -4.99
CA ALA A 22 -4.43 -4.44 -5.10
C ALA A 22 -4.92 -5.11 -3.80
N VAL A 23 -4.41 -4.66 -2.64
CA VAL A 23 -4.87 -5.11 -1.32
C VAL A 23 -6.37 -4.81 -1.13
N ALA A 24 -6.82 -3.60 -1.48
CA ALA A 24 -8.24 -3.23 -1.42
C ALA A 24 -9.11 -4.07 -2.38
N ALA A 25 -8.60 -4.39 -3.57
CA ALA A 25 -9.29 -5.28 -4.50
C ALA A 25 -9.47 -6.69 -3.92
N PHE A 26 -8.47 -7.22 -3.21
CA PHE A 26 -8.61 -8.51 -2.53
C PHE A 26 -9.72 -8.49 -1.48
N TYR A 27 -9.79 -7.47 -0.61
CA TYR A 27 -10.85 -7.39 0.39
C TYR A 27 -12.25 -7.33 -0.23
N ARG A 28 -12.43 -6.54 -1.31
CA ARG A 28 -13.69 -6.51 -2.05
C ARG A 28 -14.06 -7.87 -2.67
N LYS A 29 -13.08 -8.57 -3.26
CA LYS A 29 -13.30 -9.93 -3.78
C LYS A 29 -13.70 -10.90 -2.67
N ARG A 30 -13.07 -10.79 -1.50
CA ARG A 30 -13.38 -11.61 -0.33
C ARG A 30 -14.81 -11.37 0.17
N GLU A 31 -15.25 -10.12 0.24
CA GLU A 31 -16.63 -9.74 0.59
C GLU A 31 -17.67 -10.25 -0.43
N ALA A 32 -17.32 -10.23 -1.72
CA ALA A 32 -18.17 -10.75 -2.79
C ALA A 32 -18.24 -12.29 -2.82
N GLY A 33 -17.35 -12.97 -2.08
CA GLY A 33 -17.19 -14.42 -2.10
C GLY A 33 -16.22 -14.87 -3.19
N ILE A 34 -15.07 -15.40 -2.77
CA ILE A 34 -14.08 -16.01 -3.67
C ILE A 34 -14.39 -17.51 -3.76
N GLU A 35 -14.51 -18.03 -4.98
CA GLU A 35 -14.64 -19.46 -5.21
C GLU A 35 -13.43 -20.21 -4.63
N SER A 36 -13.67 -21.31 -3.92
CA SER A 36 -12.62 -22.07 -3.20
C SER A 36 -11.43 -22.45 -4.09
N ALA A 37 -11.69 -22.81 -5.35
CA ALA A 37 -10.65 -23.18 -6.32
C ALA A 37 -9.68 -22.02 -6.68
N HIS A 38 -10.08 -20.77 -6.44
CA HIS A 38 -9.31 -19.56 -6.75
C HIS A 38 -8.81 -18.84 -5.48
N PHE A 39 -9.14 -19.35 -4.29
CA PHE A 39 -8.81 -18.68 -3.04
C PHE A 39 -7.30 -18.65 -2.78
N ASP A 40 -6.60 -19.78 -2.96
CA ASP A 40 -5.17 -19.88 -2.66
C ASP A 40 -4.33 -18.95 -3.56
N GLU A 41 -4.68 -18.84 -4.83
CA GLU A 41 -4.03 -17.92 -5.78
C GLU A 41 -4.30 -16.46 -5.39
N ALA A 42 -5.57 -16.10 -5.14
CA ALA A 42 -5.93 -14.75 -4.71
C ALA A 42 -5.28 -14.37 -3.38
N TRP A 43 -5.14 -15.33 -2.46
CA TRP A 43 -4.48 -15.16 -1.18
C TRP A 43 -2.97 -14.98 -1.33
N SER A 44 -2.33 -15.78 -2.18
CA SER A 44 -0.90 -15.66 -2.48
C SER A 44 -0.57 -14.32 -3.13
N GLU A 45 -1.38 -13.88 -4.10
CA GLU A 45 -1.23 -12.55 -4.70
C GLU A 45 -1.40 -11.45 -3.66
N TYR A 46 -2.47 -11.51 -2.85
CA TYR A 46 -2.69 -10.56 -1.76
C TYR A 46 -1.49 -10.47 -0.81
N LEU A 47 -0.92 -11.61 -0.40
CA LEU A 47 0.23 -11.62 0.52
C LEU A 47 1.45 -10.93 -0.09
N ALA A 48 1.74 -11.19 -1.37
CA ALA A 48 2.85 -10.52 -2.06
C ALA A 48 2.66 -9.00 -2.10
N ARG A 49 1.45 -8.55 -2.45
CA ARG A 49 1.08 -7.13 -2.52
C ARG A 49 1.11 -6.46 -1.14
N TYR A 50 0.60 -7.14 -0.12
CA TYR A 50 0.61 -6.69 1.27
C TYR A 50 2.04 -6.51 1.80
N HIS A 51 2.93 -7.47 1.54
CA HIS A 51 4.31 -7.36 1.98
C HIS A 51 5.06 -6.23 1.26
N ALA A 52 4.85 -6.08 -0.05
CA ALA A 52 5.41 -4.97 -0.81
C ALA A 52 4.94 -3.61 -0.26
N LEU A 53 3.64 -3.43 -0.05
CA LEU A 53 3.08 -2.23 0.55
C LEU A 53 3.71 -1.95 1.92
N SER A 54 3.72 -2.95 2.80
CA SER A 54 4.25 -2.81 4.16
C SER A 54 5.71 -2.36 4.16
N THR A 55 6.54 -2.91 3.27
CA THR A 55 7.95 -2.51 3.13
C THR A 55 8.10 -1.06 2.70
N LEU A 56 7.27 -0.58 1.76
CA LEU A 56 7.35 0.81 1.28
C LEU A 56 6.91 1.80 2.35
N LEU A 57 5.84 1.49 3.09
CA LEU A 57 5.30 2.39 4.13
C LEU A 57 6.30 2.63 5.28
N VAL A 58 7.17 1.67 5.58
CA VAL A 58 8.25 1.83 6.57
C VAL A 58 9.14 3.04 6.25
N LEU A 59 9.34 3.38 4.97
CA LEU A 59 10.15 4.54 4.57
C LEU A 59 9.54 5.89 5.00
N GLY A 60 8.21 5.96 5.17
CA GLY A 60 7.53 7.14 5.69
C GLY A 60 7.65 7.33 7.20
N GLN A 61 7.97 6.26 7.93
CA GLN A 61 8.09 6.24 9.39
C GLN A 61 9.55 6.32 9.87
N LEU A 62 10.49 5.80 9.09
CA LEU A 62 11.88 5.73 9.49
C LEU A 62 12.55 7.12 9.48
N PRO A 63 13.21 7.52 10.59
CA PRO A 63 14.07 8.69 10.57
C PRO A 63 15.26 8.45 9.64
N ASN A 64 15.63 9.45 8.84
CA ASN A 64 16.71 9.38 7.86
C ASN A 64 16.53 8.28 6.80
N SER A 65 15.29 7.99 6.39
CA SER A 65 14.99 7.02 5.32
C SER A 65 15.49 7.43 3.93
N GLY A 66 15.93 8.68 3.78
CA GLY A 66 16.27 9.27 2.48
C GLY A 66 15.06 9.89 1.76
N MET A 67 13.85 9.77 2.32
CA MET A 67 12.66 10.48 1.85
C MET A 67 12.71 11.96 2.27
N SER A 68 12.22 12.84 1.41
CA SER A 68 11.84 14.19 1.78
C SER A 68 10.71 14.19 2.82
N GLU A 69 10.51 15.31 3.53
CA GLU A 69 9.41 15.45 4.48
C GLU A 69 8.04 15.26 3.80
N GLU A 70 7.89 15.78 2.59
CA GLU A 70 6.67 15.66 1.80
C GLU A 70 6.43 14.22 1.34
N GLY A 71 7.47 13.53 0.84
CA GLY A 71 7.37 12.13 0.44
C GLY A 71 7.08 11.21 1.63
N ALA A 72 7.74 11.43 2.76
CA ALA A 72 7.49 10.69 3.99
C ALA A 72 6.08 10.93 4.54
N ARG A 73 5.58 12.18 4.50
CA ARG A 73 4.19 12.50 4.86
C ARG A 73 3.20 11.78 3.95
N THR A 74 3.43 11.78 2.64
CA THR A 74 2.56 11.11 1.67
C THR A 74 2.49 9.60 1.93
N LEU A 75 3.62 8.95 2.23
CA LEU A 75 3.62 7.53 2.61
C LEU A 75 2.83 7.27 3.90
N ARG A 76 2.92 8.16 4.91
CA ARG A 76 2.13 8.04 6.15
C ARG A 76 0.63 8.21 5.91
N GLU A 77 0.24 9.04 4.96
CA GLU A 77 -1.17 9.16 4.54
C GLU A 77 -1.67 7.86 3.90
N ILE A 78 -0.87 7.24 3.01
CA ILE A 78 -1.17 5.92 2.43
C ILE A 78 -1.28 4.85 3.53
N GLU A 79 -0.41 4.87 4.54
CA GLU A 79 -0.50 3.96 5.68
C GLU A 79 -1.80 4.16 6.47
N ALA A 80 -2.21 5.41 6.71
CA ALA A 80 -3.48 5.70 7.38
C ALA A 80 -4.68 5.15 6.58
N GLU A 81 -4.67 5.31 5.26
CA GLU A 81 -5.68 4.73 4.37
C GLU A 81 -5.70 3.19 4.44
N TYR A 82 -4.52 2.55 4.42
CA TYR A 82 -4.40 1.10 4.58
C TYR A 82 -4.96 0.62 5.94
N VAL A 83 -4.64 1.32 7.04
CA VAL A 83 -5.16 0.99 8.37
C VAL A 83 -6.68 1.09 8.40
N ALA A 84 -7.25 2.16 7.83
CA ALA A 84 -8.70 2.35 7.75
C ALA A 84 -9.37 1.21 6.96
N LEU A 85 -8.80 0.84 5.80
CA LEU A 85 -9.27 -0.27 4.97
C LEU A 85 -9.27 -1.60 5.75
N ARG A 86 -8.20 -1.90 6.50
CA ARG A 86 -8.10 -3.14 7.28
C ARG A 86 -9.12 -3.18 8.43
N VAL A 87 -9.38 -2.03 9.06
CA VAL A 87 -10.40 -1.94 10.12
C VAL A 87 -11.80 -2.16 9.55
N SER A 88 -12.11 -1.65 8.35
CA SER A 88 -13.42 -1.88 7.72
C SER A 88 -13.62 -3.29 7.18
N ALA A 89 -12.52 -3.99 6.86
CA ALA A 89 -12.56 -5.34 6.30
C ALA A 89 -12.65 -6.44 7.38
N ASN A 90 -12.47 -6.11 8.65
CA ASN A 90 -12.57 -7.03 9.79
C ASN A 90 -13.94 -6.92 10.47
#